data_AF-A0A328VFD6-F1
#
_entry.id   AF-A0A328VFD6-F1
#
_cell.length_a   1.000
_cell.length_b   1.000
_cell.length_c   1.000
_cell.angle_alpha   90.00
_cell.angle_beta   90.00
_cell.angle_gamma   90.00
#
_symmetry.space_group_name_H-M   'P 1'
#
loop_
_entity.id
_entity.type
_entity.pdbx_description
1 polymer ?
#
loop_
_entity_poly.entity_id
_entity_poly.type
_entity_poly.pdbx_seq_one_letter_code
_entity_poly.pdbx_strand_id
1 'polypeptide(L)'
;MKAGQELANQKHWQTLGQDERAFWGEYQGSALYRVCIDKLSLKTSCSCPSRKIPCKHSIGLLYLATSSADTVPVAAPPRRGAGLR
;
A
#
# COMPACT_ATOMS: atom_id res chain seq x y z
N MET A 1 -6.75 2.65 -15.65
CA MET A 1 -7.15 2.12 -14.32
C MET A 1 -7.74 3.26 -13.48
N LYS A 2 -9.05 3.54 -13.58
CA LYS A 2 -9.69 4.56 -12.72
C LYS A 2 -9.73 4.14 -11.25
N ALA A 3 -10.06 2.86 -11.01
CA ALA A 3 -10.24 2.30 -9.67
C ALA A 3 -8.98 2.29 -8.78
N GLY A 4 -7.78 2.49 -9.33
CA GLY A 4 -6.56 2.65 -8.51
C GLY A 4 -6.39 4.08 -8.03
N GLN A 5 -6.64 5.06 -8.91
CA GLN A 5 -6.57 6.49 -8.60
C GLN A 5 -7.61 6.89 -7.54
N GLU A 6 -8.80 6.32 -7.60
CA GLU A 6 -9.86 6.55 -6.59
C GLU A 6 -9.47 6.08 -5.19
N LEU A 7 -8.51 5.16 -5.07
CA LEU A 7 -8.00 4.66 -3.78
C LEU A 7 -6.80 5.48 -3.26
N ALA A 8 -6.29 6.43 -4.04
CA ALA A 8 -5.19 7.32 -3.65
C ALA A 8 -5.68 8.48 -2.77
N ASN A 9 -6.50 8.17 -1.77
CA ASN A 9 -6.96 9.12 -0.75
C ASN A 9 -6.46 8.67 0.62
N GLN A 10 -5.49 9.40 1.17
CA GLN A 10 -4.82 9.10 2.44
C GLN A 10 -5.78 8.80 3.59
N LYS A 11 -6.99 9.39 3.61
CA LYS A 11 -7.99 9.19 4.67
C LYS A 11 -8.49 7.74 4.80
N HIS A 12 -8.37 6.95 3.73
CA HIS A 12 -8.78 5.54 3.74
C HIS A 12 -7.63 4.59 4.13
N TRP A 13 -6.45 5.13 4.37
CA TRP A 13 -5.25 4.38 4.70
C TRP A 13 -4.92 4.52 6.18
N GLN A 14 -4.82 3.39 6.86
CA GLN A 14 -4.31 3.25 8.21
C GLN A 14 -2.87 2.72 8.15
N THR A 15 -2.11 2.96 9.23
CA THR A 15 -0.71 2.52 9.36
C THR A 15 0.15 2.80 8.11
N LEU A 16 -0.17 3.87 7.38
CA LEU A 16 0.49 4.23 6.14
C LEU A 16 1.93 4.65 6.46
N GLY A 17 2.90 4.12 5.73
CA GLY A 17 4.28 4.45 5.97
C GLY A 17 5.21 4.02 4.84
N GLN A 18 6.41 4.57 4.88
CA GLN A 18 7.49 4.19 3.99
C GLN A 18 8.84 4.18 4.69
N ASP A 19 9.75 3.40 4.15
CA ASP A 19 11.18 3.43 4.44
C ASP A 19 11.98 3.36 3.13
N GLU A 20 13.29 3.13 3.20
CA GLU A 20 14.14 3.01 2.01
C GLU A 20 13.81 1.80 1.12
N ARG A 21 13.12 0.79 1.66
CA ARG A 21 12.89 -0.50 1.01
C ARG A 21 11.47 -0.67 0.52
N ALA A 22 10.47 -0.11 1.21
CA ALA A 22 9.08 -0.39 0.92
C ALA A 22 8.14 0.79 1.20
N PHE A 23 7.00 0.76 0.52
CA PHE A 23 5.78 1.45 0.91
C PHE A 23 4.84 0.43 1.56
N TRP A 24 4.07 0.85 2.56
CA TRP A 24 3.02 0.01 3.14
C TRP A 24 1.85 0.85 3.63
N GLY A 25 0.71 0.17 3.82
CA GLY A 25 -0.45 0.73 4.46
C GLY A 25 -1.59 -0.27 4.52
N GLU A 26 -2.58 0.03 5.35
CA GLU A 26 -3.79 -0.75 5.52
C GLU A 26 -4.97 0.02 4.92
N TYR A 27 -5.55 -0.52 3.85
CA TYR A 27 -6.69 0.10 3.20
C TYR A 27 -8.00 -0.42 3.80
N GLN A 28 -8.86 0.48 4.26
CA GLN A 28 -10.19 0.13 4.74
C GLN A 28 -11.16 -0.10 3.57
N GLY A 29 -11.33 -1.36 3.17
CA GLY A 29 -12.36 -1.78 2.20
C GLY A 29 -13.48 -2.56 2.88
N SER A 30 -13.95 -3.63 2.23
CA SER A 30 -14.86 -4.61 2.86
C SER A 30 -14.22 -5.40 4.01
N ALA A 31 -12.89 -5.36 4.09
CA ALA A 31 -12.08 -5.76 5.23
C ALA A 31 -10.87 -4.83 5.28
N LEU A 32 -10.04 -4.95 6.32
CA LEU A 32 -8.77 -4.24 6.39
C LEU A 32 -7.72 -4.96 5.52
N TYR A 33 -7.29 -4.30 4.45
CA TYR A 33 -6.34 -4.88 3.50
C TYR A 33 -4.94 -4.33 3.73
N ARG A 34 -4.02 -5.20 4.15
CA ARG A 34 -2.60 -4.86 4.24
C ARG A 34 -2.00 -4.85 2.85
N VAL A 35 -1.34 -3.76 2.50
CA VAL A 35 -0.69 -3.56 1.21
C VAL A 35 0.76 -3.19 1.46
N CYS A 36 1.67 -3.79 0.71
CA CYS A 36 3.09 -3.48 0.74
C CYS A 36 3.67 -3.53 -0.67
N ILE A 37 4.59 -2.63 -0.96
CA ILE A 37 5.26 -2.52 -2.25
C ILE A 37 6.74 -2.37 -1.97
N ASP A 38 7.54 -3.29 -2.49
CA ASP A 38 8.99 -3.19 -2.47
C ASP A 38 9.46 -2.15 -3.51
N LYS A 39 10.25 -1.17 -3.09
CA LYS A 39 10.70 -0.04 -3.93
C LYS A 39 11.72 -0.46 -5.00
N LEU A 40 12.51 -1.50 -4.73
CA LEU A 40 13.61 -1.94 -5.61
C LEU A 40 13.12 -2.89 -6.70
N SER A 41 12.28 -3.85 -6.31
CA SER A 41 11.77 -4.91 -7.18
C SER A 41 10.38 -4.61 -7.72
N LEU A 42 9.71 -3.56 -7.23
CA LEU A 42 8.32 -3.23 -7.53
C LEU A 42 7.33 -4.39 -7.27
N LYS A 43 7.75 -5.38 -6.45
CA LYS A 43 6.89 -6.47 -6.04
C LYS A 43 5.82 -5.94 -5.10
N THR A 44 4.58 -6.29 -5.40
CA THR A 44 3.42 -5.87 -4.61
C THR A 44 2.85 -7.07 -3.85
N SER A 45 2.58 -6.88 -2.57
CA SER A 45 1.79 -7.80 -1.76
C SER A 45 0.54 -7.11 -1.26
N CYS A 46 -0.59 -7.81 -1.30
CA CYS A 46 -1.85 -7.32 -0.76
C CYS A 46 -2.66 -8.49 -0.20
N SER A 47 -3.25 -8.32 0.98
CA SER A 47 -4.09 -9.35 1.61
C SER A 47 -5.52 -9.44 1.06
N CYS A 48 -5.84 -8.71 -0.02
CA CYS A 48 -7.17 -8.78 -0.61
C CYS A 48 -7.39 -10.08 -1.40
N PRO A 49 -8.63 -10.59 -1.54
CA PRO A 49 -8.92 -11.85 -2.23
C PRO A 49 -8.74 -11.80 -3.76
N SER A 50 -8.32 -10.65 -4.31
CA SER A 50 -8.12 -10.50 -5.74
C SER A 50 -6.92 -11.34 -6.22
N ARG A 51 -7.13 -12.12 -7.28
CA ARG A 51 -6.07 -12.88 -7.95
C ARG A 51 -5.24 -12.05 -8.95
N LYS A 52 -5.59 -10.77 -9.15
CA LYS A 52 -4.86 -9.87 -10.05
C LYS A 52 -3.72 -9.20 -9.30
N ILE A 53 -2.51 -9.32 -9.82
CA ILE A 53 -1.30 -8.73 -9.25
C ILE A 53 -0.66 -7.84 -10.33
N PRO A 54 -0.46 -6.53 -10.08
CA PRO A 54 -0.87 -5.78 -8.89
C PRO A 54 -2.39 -5.59 -8.81
N CYS A 55 -2.95 -5.67 -7.60
CA CYS A 55 -4.37 -5.44 -7.38
C CYS A 55 -4.67 -3.92 -7.34
N LYS A 56 -5.95 -3.54 -7.39
CA LYS A 56 -6.33 -2.11 -7.34
C LYS A 56 -5.80 -1.38 -6.10
N HIS A 57 -5.68 -2.06 -4.96
CA HIS A 57 -5.17 -1.47 -3.73
C HIS A 57 -3.65 -1.20 -3.81
N SER A 58 -2.88 -2.14 -4.38
CA SER A 58 -1.45 -1.92 -4.63
C SER A 58 -1.22 -0.75 -5.59
N ILE A 59 -2.03 -0.65 -6.64
CA ILE A 59 -1.97 0.49 -7.55
C ILE A 59 -2.36 1.80 -6.82
N GLY A 60 -3.36 1.76 -5.95
CA GLY A 60 -3.77 2.90 -5.12
C GLY A 60 -2.68 3.39 -4.17
N LEU A 61 -1.97 2.47 -3.50
CA LEU A 61 -0.82 2.81 -2.65
C LEU A 61 0.31 3.42 -3.48
N LEU A 62 0.58 2.89 -4.67
CA LEU A 62 1.61 3.43 -5.56
C LEU A 62 1.26 4.84 -6.04
N TYR A 63 0.01 5.08 -6.44
CA TYR A 63 -0.46 6.43 -6.76
C TYR A 63 -0.31 7.37 -5.57
N LEU A 64 -0.73 6.94 -4.37
CA LEU A 64 -0.61 7.74 -3.15
C LEU A 64 0.85 8.12 -2.85
N ALA A 65 1.76 7.14 -2.96
CA ALA A 65 3.19 7.32 -2.74
C ALA A 65 3.90 8.22 -3.77
N THR A 66 3.37 8.28 -5.00
CA THR A 66 3.95 9.07 -6.09
C THR A 66 3.28 10.42 -6.28
N SER A 67 2.15 10.67 -5.62
CA SER A 67 1.39 11.94 -5.76
C SER A 67 2.09 13.10 -5.05
N SER A 68 2.73 12.87 -3.91
CA SER A 68 3.58 13.86 -3.21
C SER A 68 4.50 13.16 -2.22
N ALA A 69 5.72 13.68 -2.05
CA ALA A 69 6.73 13.06 -1.18
C ALA A 69 6.30 12.95 0.30
N ASP A 70 5.43 13.85 0.76
CA ASP A 70 4.97 13.94 2.15
C ASP A 70 3.71 13.12 2.45
N THR A 71 3.05 12.56 1.43
CA THR A 71 1.76 11.87 1.61
C THR A 71 1.90 10.55 2.37
N VAL A 72 3.05 9.88 2.23
CA VAL A 72 3.36 8.65 2.94
C VAL A 72 4.45 8.97 3.96
N PRO A 73 4.17 8.97 5.27
CA PRO A 73 5.15 9.36 6.27
C PRO A 73 6.28 8.33 6.35
N VAL A 74 7.50 8.79 6.66
CA VAL A 74 8.59 7.88 7.01
C VAL A 74 8.28 7.28 8.38
N ALA A 75 8.20 5.95 8.46
CA ALA A 75 7.86 5.25 9.68
C ALA A 75 8.65 3.94 9.80
N ALA A 76 8.81 3.42 11.02
CA ALA A 76 9.33 2.08 11.19
C ALA A 76 8.29 1.07 10.66
N PRO A 77 8.70 0.04 9.91
CA PRO A 77 7.77 -0.98 9.45
C PRO A 77 7.12 -1.68 10.66
N PRO A 78 5.84 -2.08 10.57
CA PRO A 78 5.19 -2.80 11.65
C PRO A 78 6.00 -4.07 11.98
N ARG A 79 6.17 -4.37 13.29
CA ARG A 79 6.99 -5.51 13.75
C ARG A 79 6.56 -6.78 13.00
N ARG A 80 7.54 -7.43 12.39
CA ARG A 80 7.42 -8.55 11.47
C ARG A 80 6.51 -9.66 12.04
N GLY A 81 5.25 -9.67 11.60
CA GLY A 81 4.24 -10.68 11.94
C GLY A 81 2.98 -10.58 11.06
N ALA A 82 2.90 -9.58 10.18
CA ALA A 82 1.70 -9.23 9.44
C ALA A 82 1.93 -9.33 7.92
N GLY A 83 2.13 -10.55 7.40
CA GLY A 83 1.68 -10.89 6.04
C GLY A 83 2.55 -10.47 4.84
N LEU A 84 3.88 -10.42 4.97
CA LEU A 84 4.77 -10.39 3.80
C LEU A 84 5.54 -11.71 3.70
N ARG A 85 4.91 -12.69 3.04
CA ARG A 85 5.60 -13.78 2.34
C ARG A 85 5.67 -13.42 0.86
#